data_AF-A0A352N5X6-F1
#
_entry.id   AF-A0A352N5X6-F1
#
_cell.length_a   1.000
_cell.length_b   1.000
_cell.length_c   1.000
_cell.angle_alpha   90.00
_cell.angle_beta   90.00
_cell.angle_gamma   90.00
#
_symmetry.space_group_name_H-M   'P 1'
#
loop_
_entity.id
_entity.type
_entity.pdbx_description
1 polymer ?
#
loop_
_entity_poly.entity_id
_entity_poly.type
_entity_poly.pdbx_seq_one_letter_code
_entity_poly.pdbx_strand_id
1 'polypeptide(L)'
;EYTALVKETVKTMRAADPDCLVVAGSVSCFWDPSFNWTDSCFSKGMHQTGISGWSVHPYGLKSPEEYTAGYARMRSIMEKYGVPKDFPMLNTERGFAVTKTKSWEGNPESEGWAGGPEGMAFQYQAWHIVRQYMIDLMNGICLTSWYEWAGEEFAIASKDKKRPAYYACQNMIKQLDGYSLKERIKTASDLDYILLFENKAGARKLVAWTSPPLKETPEKVKEHEVTVPVEASGSLSIMDLMGKESAVEAVNGKLSLKLSGAPQYVTLKR
;
A
#
# COMPACT_ATOMS: atom_id res chain seq x y z
N GLU A 1 18.23 17.40 -17.33
CA GLU A 1 17.25 17.23 -18.41
C GLU A 1 15.83 17.13 -17.87
N TYR A 2 15.46 16.09 -17.09
CA TYR A 2 14.09 15.92 -16.56
C TYR A 2 13.50 17.14 -15.83
N THR A 3 14.19 17.72 -14.83
CA THR A 3 13.68 18.92 -14.12
C THR A 3 13.42 20.13 -15.04
N ALA A 4 14.27 20.32 -16.06
CA ALA A 4 14.09 21.41 -17.02
C ALA A 4 12.87 21.18 -17.91
N LEU A 5 12.66 19.93 -18.36
CA LEU A 5 11.45 19.52 -19.07
C LEU A 5 10.20 19.79 -18.22
N VAL A 6 10.20 19.32 -16.95
CA VAL A 6 9.06 19.53 -16.05
C VAL A 6 8.74 21.02 -15.87
N LYS A 7 9.76 21.89 -15.74
CA LYS A 7 9.56 23.33 -15.62
C LYS A 7 8.78 23.93 -16.80
N GLU A 8 9.16 23.57 -18.03
CA GLU A 8 8.47 24.06 -19.23
C GLU A 8 7.09 23.40 -19.41
N THR A 9 6.95 22.11 -19.07
CA THR A 9 5.68 21.38 -19.11
C THR A 9 4.66 21.96 -18.14
N VAL A 10 5.02 22.19 -16.86
CA VAL A 10 4.10 22.76 -15.86
C VAL A 10 3.60 24.13 -16.32
N LYS A 11 4.50 24.99 -16.80
CA LYS A 11 4.14 26.31 -17.34
C LYS A 11 3.15 26.20 -18.49
N THR A 12 3.40 25.30 -19.44
CA THR A 12 2.57 25.13 -20.63
C THR A 12 1.20 24.54 -20.29
N MET A 13 1.15 23.51 -19.45
CA MET A 13 -0.11 22.90 -18.99
C MET A 13 -0.97 23.91 -18.26
N ARG A 14 -0.39 24.72 -17.35
CA ARG A 14 -1.15 25.74 -16.62
C ARG A 14 -1.57 26.96 -17.44
N ALA A 15 -0.88 27.24 -18.53
CA ALA A 15 -1.34 28.24 -19.49
C ALA A 15 -2.62 27.80 -20.21
N ALA A 16 -2.80 26.48 -20.41
CA ALA A 16 -4.00 25.90 -21.01
C ALA A 16 -5.12 25.65 -19.99
N ASP A 17 -4.77 25.19 -18.78
CA ASP A 17 -5.68 24.92 -17.67
C ASP A 17 -5.02 25.32 -16.34
N PRO A 18 -5.35 26.51 -15.78
CA PRO A 18 -4.75 27.00 -14.54
C PRO A 18 -4.93 26.07 -13.33
N ASP A 19 -5.97 25.23 -13.33
CA ASP A 19 -6.34 24.36 -12.22
C ASP A 19 -5.79 22.94 -12.37
N CYS A 20 -5.06 22.63 -13.46
CA CYS A 20 -4.54 21.29 -13.69
C CYS A 20 -3.54 20.86 -12.61
N LEU A 21 -3.65 19.59 -12.20
CA LEU A 21 -2.68 18.93 -11.33
C LEU A 21 -1.57 18.32 -12.16
N VAL A 22 -0.33 18.72 -11.90
CA VAL A 22 0.85 18.18 -12.58
C VAL A 22 1.66 17.35 -11.59
N VAL A 23 1.58 16.03 -11.71
CA VAL A 23 2.37 15.10 -10.90
C VAL A 23 3.65 14.75 -11.66
N ALA A 24 4.80 14.92 -11.01
CA ALA A 24 6.09 14.53 -11.58
C ALA A 24 6.70 13.36 -10.80
N GLY A 25 7.81 12.84 -11.31
CA GLY A 25 8.51 11.71 -10.72
C GLY A 25 8.29 10.47 -11.58
N SER A 26 7.34 9.62 -11.18
CA SER A 26 7.24 8.22 -11.63
C SER A 26 8.53 7.47 -11.33
N VAL A 27 9.00 7.62 -10.09
CA VAL A 27 10.28 7.06 -9.63
C VAL A 27 10.20 5.54 -9.55
N SER A 28 10.92 4.84 -10.41
CA SER A 28 11.04 3.38 -10.34
C SER A 28 11.74 2.94 -9.05
N CYS A 29 11.14 2.01 -8.30
CA CYS A 29 11.70 1.34 -7.12
C CYS A 29 12.16 2.24 -5.94
N PHE A 30 12.34 1.63 -4.78
CA PHE A 30 12.96 2.23 -3.60
C PHE A 30 14.37 1.68 -3.38
N TRP A 31 15.31 2.15 -4.18
CA TRP A 31 16.72 1.78 -4.14
C TRP A 31 17.63 2.99 -4.39
N ASP A 32 18.93 2.84 -4.15
CA ASP A 32 19.90 3.95 -4.17
C ASP A 32 19.90 4.77 -5.48
N PRO A 33 19.83 4.17 -6.69
CA PRO A 33 19.75 4.95 -7.93
C PRO A 33 18.57 5.91 -7.95
N SER A 34 17.41 5.49 -7.44
CA SER A 34 16.19 6.30 -7.44
C SER A 34 16.20 7.40 -6.40
N PHE A 35 16.79 7.13 -5.24
CA PHE A 35 17.03 8.15 -4.22
C PHE A 35 18.02 9.21 -4.75
N ASN A 36 19.10 8.79 -5.40
CA ASN A 36 20.08 9.70 -6.02
C ASN A 36 19.47 10.52 -7.16
N TRP A 37 18.61 9.90 -7.98
CA TRP A 37 17.90 10.60 -9.05
C TRP A 37 16.92 11.64 -8.51
N THR A 38 16.16 11.28 -7.47
CA THR A 38 15.26 12.20 -6.77
C THR A 38 16.04 13.38 -6.17
N ASP A 39 17.15 13.11 -5.46
CA ASP A 39 18.02 14.16 -4.90
C ASP A 39 18.57 15.10 -6.01
N SER A 40 18.99 14.54 -7.15
CA SER A 40 19.43 15.32 -8.33
C SER A 40 18.32 16.18 -8.93
N CYS A 41 17.08 15.69 -8.94
CA CYS A 41 15.94 16.47 -9.44
C CYS A 41 15.61 17.64 -8.53
N PHE A 42 15.54 17.42 -7.21
CA PHE A 42 15.18 18.45 -6.24
C PHE A 42 16.30 19.47 -6.02
N SER A 43 17.58 19.07 -6.06
CA SER A 43 18.71 20.03 -6.08
C SER A 43 18.68 20.99 -7.26
N LYS A 44 18.05 20.59 -8.38
CA LYS A 44 17.85 21.43 -9.58
C LYS A 44 16.56 22.24 -9.56
N GLY A 45 15.86 22.26 -8.43
CA GLY A 45 14.67 23.08 -8.23
C GLY A 45 13.35 22.43 -8.68
N MET A 46 13.22 21.11 -8.57
CA MET A 46 11.99 20.39 -8.93
C MET A 46 10.75 20.95 -8.23
N HIS A 47 10.84 21.27 -6.94
CA HIS A 47 9.70 21.83 -6.20
C HIS A 47 9.25 23.19 -6.75
N GLN A 48 10.21 24.04 -7.13
CA GLN A 48 9.98 25.38 -7.66
C GLN A 48 9.40 25.38 -9.08
N THR A 49 9.38 24.23 -9.77
CA THR A 49 8.64 24.10 -11.03
C THR A 49 7.13 24.27 -10.84
N GLY A 50 6.64 24.07 -9.61
CA GLY A 50 5.23 24.19 -9.26
C GLY A 50 4.45 22.88 -9.43
N ILE A 51 5.08 21.72 -9.53
CA ILE A 51 4.39 20.42 -9.52
C ILE A 51 3.44 20.27 -8.32
N SER A 52 2.32 19.56 -8.53
CA SER A 52 1.28 19.32 -7.53
C SER A 52 1.57 18.11 -6.64
N GLY A 53 2.49 17.24 -7.03
CA GLY A 53 2.86 16.06 -6.26
C GLY A 53 4.04 15.31 -6.86
N TRP A 54 4.59 14.40 -6.08
CA TRP A 54 5.70 13.53 -6.48
C TRP A 54 5.28 12.06 -6.44
N SER A 55 5.45 11.34 -7.54
CA SER A 55 5.02 9.94 -7.63
C SER A 55 6.15 8.92 -7.67
N VAL A 56 5.86 7.73 -7.18
CA VAL A 56 6.78 6.59 -7.07
C VAL A 56 6.12 5.30 -7.55
N HIS A 57 6.95 4.33 -7.94
CA HIS A 57 6.58 3.01 -8.44
C HIS A 57 7.41 1.91 -7.72
N PRO A 58 7.03 1.45 -6.52
CA PRO A 58 7.88 0.63 -5.64
C PRO A 58 8.05 -0.85 -6.05
N TYR A 59 8.28 -1.11 -7.34
CA TYR A 59 8.62 -2.42 -7.87
C TYR A 59 10.06 -2.80 -7.53
N GLY A 60 10.24 -3.82 -6.69
CA GLY A 60 11.57 -4.25 -6.22
C GLY A 60 11.58 -4.66 -4.76
N LEU A 61 10.52 -4.32 -4.03
CA LEU A 61 10.28 -4.77 -2.67
C LEU A 61 9.31 -5.96 -2.67
N LYS A 62 9.56 -6.93 -1.78
CA LYS A 62 8.82 -8.21 -1.75
C LYS A 62 7.49 -8.09 -1.02
N SER A 63 7.38 -7.12 -0.11
CA SER A 63 6.19 -6.86 0.69
C SER A 63 5.83 -5.37 0.70
N PRO A 64 4.54 -5.00 0.79
CA PRO A 64 4.13 -3.61 0.93
C PRO A 64 4.71 -2.91 2.17
N GLU A 65 4.91 -3.64 3.26
CA GLU A 65 5.39 -3.09 4.53
C GLU A 65 6.77 -2.40 4.41
N GLU A 66 7.61 -2.87 3.48
CA GLU A 66 8.91 -2.29 3.17
C GLU A 66 8.81 -0.87 2.59
N TYR A 67 7.65 -0.47 2.07
CA TYR A 67 7.46 0.83 1.41
C TYR A 67 7.63 1.98 2.41
N THR A 68 7.29 1.76 3.67
CA THR A 68 7.40 2.75 4.76
C THR A 68 8.80 3.36 4.84
N ALA A 69 9.85 2.53 4.77
CA ALA A 69 11.23 3.02 4.80
C ALA A 69 11.59 3.80 3.52
N GLY A 70 11.09 3.36 2.37
CA GLY A 70 11.27 4.03 1.09
C GLY A 70 10.61 5.41 1.05
N TYR A 71 9.35 5.50 1.49
CA TYR A 71 8.63 6.77 1.62
C TYR A 71 9.34 7.73 2.57
N ALA A 72 9.76 7.25 3.75
CA ALA A 72 10.50 8.07 4.70
C ALA A 72 11.78 8.65 4.08
N ARG A 73 12.56 7.83 3.38
CA ARG A 73 13.79 8.28 2.71
C ARG A 73 13.51 9.29 1.59
N MET A 74 12.48 9.07 0.77
CA MET A 74 12.07 10.05 -0.25
C MET A 74 11.68 11.39 0.39
N ARG A 75 10.85 11.37 1.44
CA ARG A 75 10.44 12.58 2.15
C ARG A 75 11.64 13.32 2.74
N SER A 76 12.62 12.62 3.34
CA SER A 76 13.84 13.26 3.85
C SER A 76 14.67 13.94 2.75
N ILE A 77 14.74 13.33 1.55
CA ILE A 77 15.40 13.97 0.40
C ILE A 77 14.66 15.23 -0.01
N MET A 78 13.33 15.19 -0.09
CA MET A 78 12.51 16.35 -0.45
C MET A 78 12.61 17.47 0.60
N GLU A 79 12.58 17.12 1.88
CA GLU A 79 12.73 18.05 3.02
C GLU A 79 14.06 18.80 2.98
N LYS A 80 15.17 18.13 2.62
CA LYS A 80 16.49 18.76 2.40
C LYS A 80 16.45 19.93 1.42
N TYR A 81 15.51 19.93 0.48
CA TYR A 81 15.33 20.97 -0.54
C TYR A 81 14.12 21.89 -0.26
N GLY A 82 13.64 21.93 0.98
CA GLY A 82 12.61 22.85 1.44
C GLY A 82 11.18 22.46 1.06
N VAL A 83 10.95 21.21 0.68
CA VAL A 83 9.60 20.71 0.39
C VAL A 83 8.83 20.50 1.70
N PRO A 84 7.60 21.03 1.82
CA PRO A 84 6.76 20.81 3.01
C PRO A 84 6.44 19.33 3.27
N LYS A 85 6.25 18.97 4.53
CA LYS A 85 5.97 17.58 4.94
C LYS A 85 4.65 17.03 4.38
N ASP A 86 3.69 17.91 4.20
CA ASP A 86 2.35 17.64 3.65
C ASP A 86 2.31 17.72 2.11
N PHE A 87 3.44 17.96 1.45
CA PHE A 87 3.49 17.92 -0.01
C PHE A 87 3.05 16.53 -0.53
N PRO A 88 2.11 16.46 -1.49
CA PRO A 88 1.54 15.19 -1.93
C PRO A 88 2.59 14.23 -2.50
N MET A 89 2.59 13.01 -1.95
CA MET A 89 3.26 11.86 -2.54
C MET A 89 2.21 10.83 -2.99
N LEU A 90 2.45 10.23 -4.15
CA LEU A 90 1.52 9.31 -4.79
C LEU A 90 2.24 7.99 -5.13
N ASN A 91 1.55 6.88 -4.96
CA ASN A 91 1.95 5.60 -5.52
C ASN A 91 1.19 5.39 -6.82
N THR A 92 1.75 5.88 -7.93
CA THR A 92 1.03 5.87 -9.22
C THR A 92 1.12 4.56 -9.97
N GLU A 93 1.92 3.61 -9.47
CA GLU A 93 2.01 2.29 -10.09
C GLU A 93 2.67 1.29 -9.14
N ARG A 94 1.92 0.26 -8.76
CA ARG A 94 2.49 -0.93 -8.14
C ARG A 94 1.55 -2.12 -8.31
N GLY A 95 2.13 -3.26 -8.67
CA GLY A 95 1.42 -4.52 -8.84
C GLY A 95 2.25 -5.71 -8.39
N PHE A 96 1.62 -6.78 -7.94
CA PHE A 96 2.33 -8.03 -7.65
C PHE A 96 2.09 -9.04 -8.76
N ALA A 97 3.19 -9.50 -9.38
CA ALA A 97 3.15 -10.45 -10.47
C ALA A 97 2.72 -11.83 -9.96
N VAL A 98 1.90 -12.54 -10.75
CA VAL A 98 1.50 -13.93 -10.46
C VAL A 98 2.33 -14.97 -11.22
N THR A 99 3.22 -14.52 -12.09
CA THR A 99 4.14 -15.34 -12.88
C THR A 99 5.57 -14.94 -12.61
N LYS A 100 6.47 -15.94 -12.56
CA LYS A 100 7.91 -15.72 -12.45
C LYS A 100 8.50 -15.63 -13.86
N THR A 101 8.63 -14.42 -14.39
CA THR A 101 9.27 -14.15 -15.68
C THR A 101 10.62 -13.46 -15.47
N LYS A 102 11.53 -13.49 -16.45
CA LYS A 102 12.77 -12.70 -16.36
C LYS A 102 12.46 -11.31 -16.88
N SER A 103 12.55 -10.30 -16.02
CA SER A 103 12.25 -8.92 -16.44
C SER A 103 13.37 -8.29 -17.29
N TRP A 104 14.63 -8.64 -17.03
CA TRP A 104 15.79 -8.26 -17.85
C TRP A 104 17.02 -9.14 -17.58
N GLU A 105 18.02 -9.04 -18.45
CA GLU A 105 19.29 -9.77 -18.32
C GLU A 105 19.99 -9.43 -16.99
N GLY A 106 20.28 -10.45 -16.18
CA GLY A 106 20.91 -10.29 -14.86
C GLY A 106 19.94 -10.21 -13.68
N ASN A 107 18.62 -10.16 -13.89
CA ASN A 107 17.63 -10.31 -12.82
C ASN A 107 16.98 -11.72 -12.87
N PRO A 108 17.18 -12.58 -11.84
CA PRO A 108 16.64 -13.93 -11.85
C PRO A 108 15.12 -14.00 -11.66
N GLU A 109 14.45 -12.90 -11.29
CA GLU A 109 13.02 -12.88 -10.97
C GLU A 109 12.29 -11.71 -11.65
N SER A 110 10.97 -11.85 -11.84
CA SER A 110 10.17 -10.78 -12.43
C SER A 110 10.11 -9.60 -11.48
N GLU A 111 10.22 -8.41 -12.04
CA GLU A 111 9.92 -7.20 -11.32
C GLU A 111 8.50 -7.30 -10.72
N GLY A 112 8.37 -7.02 -9.43
CA GLY A 112 7.10 -7.19 -8.71
C GLY A 112 6.70 -8.61 -8.31
N TRP A 113 7.54 -9.63 -8.56
CA TRP A 113 7.40 -10.95 -7.95
C TRP A 113 7.59 -10.89 -6.44
N ALA A 114 6.56 -11.28 -5.68
CA ALA A 114 6.60 -11.31 -4.22
C ALA A 114 7.55 -12.37 -3.65
N GLY A 115 7.94 -13.37 -4.43
CA GLY A 115 8.60 -14.57 -3.91
C GLY A 115 7.61 -15.65 -3.42
N GLY A 116 8.18 -16.73 -2.90
CA GLY A 116 7.43 -17.87 -2.41
C GLY A 116 6.99 -18.87 -3.47
N PRO A 117 6.17 -19.87 -3.09
CA PRO A 117 5.71 -20.92 -4.00
C PRO A 117 4.79 -20.36 -5.10
N GLU A 118 5.05 -20.72 -6.36
CA GLU A 118 4.26 -20.23 -7.51
C GLU A 118 2.75 -20.54 -7.40
N GLY A 119 2.40 -21.70 -6.82
CA GLY A 119 1.00 -22.07 -6.59
C GLY A 119 0.24 -21.13 -5.66
N MET A 120 0.94 -20.28 -4.89
CA MET A 120 0.36 -19.30 -3.97
C MET A 120 0.32 -17.88 -4.55
N ALA A 121 0.83 -17.64 -5.75
CA ALA A 121 1.04 -16.30 -6.29
C ALA A 121 -0.24 -15.46 -6.36
N PHE A 122 -1.35 -16.05 -6.82
CA PHE A 122 -2.65 -15.37 -6.84
C PHE A 122 -3.17 -15.02 -5.44
N GLN A 123 -2.87 -15.84 -4.44
CA GLN A 123 -3.26 -15.58 -3.06
C GLN A 123 -2.40 -14.46 -2.46
N TYR A 124 -1.09 -14.46 -2.71
CA TYR A 124 -0.21 -13.37 -2.27
C TYR A 124 -0.54 -12.05 -2.96
N GLN A 125 -0.90 -12.08 -4.24
CA GLN A 125 -1.43 -10.90 -4.95
C GLN A 125 -2.68 -10.34 -4.25
N ALA A 126 -3.60 -11.23 -3.81
CA ALA A 126 -4.79 -10.82 -3.07
C ALA A 126 -4.48 -10.25 -1.67
N TRP A 127 -3.45 -10.76 -1.00
CA TRP A 127 -3.00 -10.18 0.26
C TRP A 127 -2.45 -8.78 0.02
N HIS A 128 -1.55 -8.66 -0.95
CA HIS A 128 -0.77 -7.45 -1.16
C HIS A 128 -1.58 -6.30 -1.74
N ILE A 129 -2.65 -6.53 -2.51
CA ILE A 129 -3.52 -5.42 -2.94
C ILE A 129 -4.13 -4.69 -1.75
N VAL A 130 -4.59 -5.41 -0.72
CA VAL A 130 -5.13 -4.77 0.49
C VAL A 130 -4.01 -4.15 1.32
N ARG A 131 -2.94 -4.90 1.59
CA ARG A 131 -1.81 -4.40 2.41
C ARG A 131 -1.16 -3.16 1.80
N GLN A 132 -1.00 -3.09 0.47
CA GLN A 132 -0.46 -1.92 -0.22
C GLN A 132 -1.29 -0.67 0.06
N TYR A 133 -2.62 -0.73 -0.11
CA TYR A 133 -3.48 0.41 0.18
C TYR A 133 -3.40 0.80 1.66
N MET A 134 -3.34 -0.18 2.57
CA MET A 134 -3.22 0.10 4.00
C MET A 134 -1.90 0.77 4.37
N ILE A 135 -0.77 0.31 3.81
CA ILE A 135 0.55 0.88 4.04
C ILE A 135 0.68 2.26 3.42
N ASP A 136 0.15 2.45 2.21
CA ASP A 136 0.13 3.76 1.54
C ASP A 136 -0.68 4.77 2.38
N LEU A 137 -1.87 4.39 2.87
CA LEU A 137 -2.67 5.21 3.78
C LEU A 137 -1.91 5.56 5.07
N MET A 138 -1.24 4.58 5.70
CA MET A 138 -0.42 4.82 6.90
C MET A 138 0.73 5.81 6.66
N ASN A 139 1.24 5.88 5.43
CA ASN A 139 2.36 6.75 5.04
C ASN A 139 1.92 8.09 4.44
N GLY A 140 0.62 8.41 4.53
CA GLY A 140 0.05 9.66 4.00
C GLY A 140 0.15 9.75 2.49
N ILE A 141 0.03 8.62 1.78
CA ILE A 141 -0.02 8.55 0.33
C ILE A 141 -1.49 8.68 -0.09
N CYS A 142 -1.80 9.76 -0.80
CA CYS A 142 -3.18 10.16 -1.08
C CYS A 142 -3.78 9.48 -2.32
N LEU A 143 -2.96 8.77 -3.10
CA LEU A 143 -3.40 8.00 -4.27
C LEU A 143 -2.50 6.78 -4.44
N THR A 144 -3.15 5.63 -4.59
CA THR A 144 -2.52 4.34 -4.89
C THR A 144 -3.15 3.78 -6.15
N SER A 145 -2.34 3.52 -7.16
CA SER A 145 -2.77 2.91 -8.42
C SER A 145 -2.19 1.52 -8.55
N TRP A 146 -3.09 0.53 -8.63
CA TRP A 146 -2.71 -0.86 -8.85
C TRP A 146 -2.41 -1.09 -10.33
N TYR A 147 -1.23 -1.63 -10.62
CA TYR A 147 -0.92 -2.19 -11.92
C TYR A 147 -1.17 -3.70 -11.88
N GLU A 148 -1.96 -4.33 -12.74
CA GLU A 148 -2.84 -3.68 -13.70
C GLU A 148 -4.26 -4.23 -13.61
N TRP A 149 -5.18 -3.56 -14.28
CA TRP A 149 -6.57 -3.98 -14.33
C TRP A 149 -6.72 -5.29 -15.09
N ALA A 150 -6.16 -5.35 -16.31
CA ALA A 150 -6.24 -6.48 -17.23
C ALA A 150 -4.89 -6.73 -17.92
N GLY A 151 -4.56 -8.00 -18.13
CA GLY A 151 -3.22 -8.44 -18.54
C GLY A 151 -2.94 -9.86 -18.03
N GLU A 152 -1.69 -10.31 -18.17
CA GLU A 152 -1.30 -11.66 -17.77
C GLU A 152 -0.63 -11.69 -16.40
N GLU A 153 0.36 -10.83 -16.18
CA GLU A 153 1.25 -10.95 -15.02
C GLU A 153 0.69 -10.27 -13.78
N PHE A 154 0.20 -9.03 -13.90
CA PHE A 154 -0.22 -8.20 -12.74
C PHE A 154 -1.72 -8.00 -12.62
N ALA A 155 -2.46 -8.47 -13.61
CA ALA A 155 -3.89 -8.26 -13.70
C ALA A 155 -4.64 -8.77 -12.46
N ILE A 156 -5.75 -8.09 -12.12
CA ILE A 156 -6.74 -8.58 -11.16
C ILE A 156 -8.04 -9.03 -11.82
N ALA A 157 -8.29 -8.57 -13.05
CA ALA A 157 -9.45 -8.96 -13.84
C ALA A 157 -9.07 -9.14 -15.31
N SER A 158 -9.95 -9.77 -16.06
CA SER A 158 -9.99 -9.72 -17.53
C SER A 158 -11.45 -9.59 -17.95
N LYS A 159 -11.72 -9.63 -19.26
CA LYS A 159 -13.09 -9.54 -19.79
C LYS A 159 -14.04 -10.56 -19.14
N ASP A 160 -13.57 -11.79 -18.94
CA ASP A 160 -14.42 -12.92 -18.53
C ASP A 160 -14.04 -13.53 -17.17
N LYS A 161 -12.94 -13.10 -16.55
CA LYS A 161 -12.42 -13.69 -15.30
C LYS A 161 -11.98 -12.66 -14.28
N LYS A 162 -12.34 -12.88 -13.03
CA LYS A 162 -11.85 -12.12 -11.87
C LYS A 162 -10.89 -13.00 -11.08
N ARG A 163 -9.71 -12.46 -10.73
CA ARG A 163 -8.72 -13.14 -9.89
C ARG A 163 -9.01 -12.89 -8.41
N PRO A 164 -8.44 -13.67 -7.47
CA PRO A 164 -8.63 -13.46 -6.04
C PRO A 164 -8.40 -12.01 -5.58
N ALA A 165 -7.40 -11.32 -6.14
CA ALA A 165 -7.11 -9.92 -5.84
C ALA A 165 -8.25 -8.94 -6.19
N TYR A 166 -9.07 -9.23 -7.22
CA TYR A 166 -10.26 -8.43 -7.50
C TYR A 166 -11.27 -8.49 -6.36
N TYR A 167 -11.52 -9.69 -5.83
CA TYR A 167 -12.48 -9.88 -4.74
C TYR A 167 -11.94 -9.29 -3.42
N ALA A 168 -10.64 -9.45 -3.15
CA ALA A 168 -9.97 -8.81 -2.03
C ALA A 168 -10.11 -7.28 -2.06
N CYS A 169 -9.90 -6.66 -3.24
CA CYS A 169 -10.10 -5.23 -3.45
C CYS A 169 -11.57 -4.83 -3.27
N GLN A 170 -12.51 -5.58 -3.85
CA GLN A 170 -13.94 -5.33 -3.69
C GLN A 170 -14.35 -5.37 -2.21
N ASN A 171 -13.88 -6.36 -1.45
CA ASN A 171 -14.19 -6.51 -0.04
C ASN A 171 -13.55 -5.40 0.79
N MET A 172 -12.31 -5.02 0.50
CA MET A 172 -11.65 -3.86 1.13
C MET A 172 -12.49 -2.58 0.97
N ILE A 173 -12.93 -2.29 -0.26
CA ILE A 173 -13.76 -1.10 -0.54
C ILE A 173 -15.09 -1.20 0.22
N LYS A 174 -15.80 -2.32 0.14
CA LYS A 174 -17.07 -2.52 0.88
C LYS A 174 -16.89 -2.38 2.38
N GLN A 175 -15.78 -2.85 2.94
CA GLN A 175 -15.52 -2.80 4.37
C GLN A 175 -15.14 -1.40 4.85
N LEU A 176 -14.44 -0.61 4.03
CA LEU A 176 -13.86 0.66 4.45
C LEU A 176 -14.53 1.90 3.83
N ASP A 177 -15.58 1.73 3.02
CA ASP A 177 -16.33 2.86 2.45
C ASP A 177 -16.89 3.78 3.56
N GLY A 178 -16.59 5.07 3.45
CA GLY A 178 -16.93 6.08 4.45
C GLY A 178 -16.12 6.04 5.75
N TYR A 179 -15.12 5.16 5.88
CA TYR A 179 -14.19 5.13 7.01
C TYR A 179 -12.89 5.87 6.71
N SER A 180 -12.19 6.33 7.75
CA SER A 180 -10.84 6.88 7.65
C SER A 180 -9.92 6.18 8.63
N LEU A 181 -8.65 6.02 8.25
CA LEU A 181 -7.63 5.47 9.13
C LEU A 181 -7.46 6.42 10.34
N LYS A 182 -7.60 5.87 11.54
CA LYS A 182 -7.42 6.59 12.80
C LYS A 182 -6.01 6.39 13.33
N GLU A 183 -5.59 5.14 13.48
CA GLU A 183 -4.26 4.79 14.00
C GLU A 183 -3.90 3.32 13.73
N ARG A 184 -2.62 2.98 13.87
CA ARG A 184 -2.15 1.60 14.03
C ARG A 184 -2.05 1.29 15.52
N ILE A 185 -2.81 0.31 15.99
CA ILE A 185 -2.70 -0.23 17.34
C ILE A 185 -1.39 -1.03 17.42
N LYS A 186 -0.53 -0.67 18.38
CA LYS A 186 0.75 -1.36 18.61
C LYS A 186 0.54 -2.69 19.32
N THR A 187 1.30 -3.71 18.91
CA THR A 187 1.44 -4.99 19.64
C THR A 187 2.88 -5.14 20.13
N ALA A 188 3.24 -6.33 20.61
CA ALA A 188 4.62 -6.67 20.93
C ALA A 188 5.52 -6.87 19.68
N SER A 189 4.93 -7.00 18.49
CA SER A 189 5.64 -7.26 17.23
C SER A 189 5.40 -6.11 16.24
N ASP A 190 6.48 -5.51 15.75
CA ASP A 190 6.41 -4.49 14.70
C ASP A 190 5.97 -5.05 13.33
N LEU A 191 5.82 -6.36 13.22
CA LEU A 191 5.26 -7.03 12.03
C LEU A 191 3.73 -7.09 12.06
N ASP A 192 3.08 -6.73 13.18
CA ASP A 192 1.63 -6.82 13.31
C ASP A 192 0.98 -5.49 12.93
N TYR A 193 0.10 -5.55 11.94
CA TYR A 193 -0.61 -4.39 11.43
C TYR A 193 -2.06 -4.52 11.85
N ILE A 194 -2.43 -3.80 12.90
CA ILE A 194 -3.79 -3.68 13.39
C ILE A 194 -4.20 -2.24 13.20
N LEU A 195 -4.94 -1.97 12.14
CA LEU A 195 -5.32 -0.62 11.76
C LEU A 195 -6.75 -0.34 12.20
N LEU A 196 -6.91 0.67 13.04
CA LEU A 196 -8.21 1.16 13.48
C LEU A 196 -8.74 2.17 12.49
N PHE A 197 -9.92 1.89 11.96
CA PHE A 197 -10.68 2.77 11.10
C PHE A 197 -11.91 3.28 11.84
N GLU A 198 -12.25 4.56 11.64
CA GLU A 198 -13.42 5.21 12.24
C GLU A 198 -14.15 6.01 11.17
N ASN A 199 -15.48 5.94 11.15
CA ASN A 199 -16.30 6.77 10.27
C ASN A 199 -16.84 8.00 11.00
N LYS A 200 -17.49 8.92 10.28
CA LYS A 200 -18.07 10.16 10.87
C LYS A 200 -19.14 9.89 11.93
N ALA A 201 -19.81 8.74 11.88
CA ALA A 201 -20.78 8.31 12.89
C ALA A 201 -20.10 7.65 14.12
N GLY A 202 -18.76 7.55 14.13
CA GLY A 202 -17.97 6.93 15.19
C GLY A 202 -18.10 5.41 15.28
N ALA A 203 -18.59 4.75 14.22
CA ALA A 203 -18.46 3.30 14.10
C ALA A 203 -17.01 2.94 13.77
N ARG A 204 -16.53 1.81 14.30
CA ARG A 204 -15.12 1.41 14.20
C ARG A 204 -14.95 0.07 13.51
N LYS A 205 -13.85 -0.08 12.78
CA LYS A 205 -13.41 -1.34 12.16
C LYS A 205 -11.92 -1.54 12.36
N LEU A 206 -11.50 -2.80 12.44
CA LEU A 206 -10.09 -3.17 12.37
C LEU A 206 -9.79 -3.80 11.02
N VAL A 207 -8.63 -3.48 10.45
CA VAL A 207 -7.97 -4.29 9.42
C VAL A 207 -6.73 -4.89 10.06
N ALA A 208 -6.63 -6.22 10.07
CA ALA A 208 -5.59 -6.92 10.84
C ALA A 208 -4.84 -7.97 10.01
N TRP A 209 -3.51 -7.95 10.05
CA TRP A 209 -2.63 -8.99 9.52
C TRP A 209 -1.26 -8.94 10.21
N THR A 210 -0.40 -9.92 9.93
CA THR A 210 1.03 -9.86 10.28
C THR A 210 1.87 -10.07 9.02
N SER A 211 2.97 -9.31 8.91
CA SER A 211 3.83 -9.31 7.73
C SER A 211 4.95 -10.35 7.84
N PRO A 212 5.58 -10.76 6.72
CA PRO A 212 6.86 -11.45 6.82
C PRO A 212 7.91 -10.49 7.39
N PRO A 213 9.04 -11.00 7.90
CA PRO A 213 10.22 -10.17 8.14
C PRO A 213 10.62 -9.39 6.87
N LEU A 214 11.27 -8.23 7.03
CA LEU A 214 11.70 -7.42 5.88
C LEU A 214 12.63 -8.24 4.96
N LYS A 215 12.50 -8.01 3.64
CA LYS A 215 13.21 -8.74 2.56
C LYS A 215 12.88 -10.24 2.44
N GLU A 216 12.03 -10.77 3.31
CA GLU A 216 11.52 -12.13 3.20
C GLU A 216 10.24 -12.17 2.34
N THR A 217 9.88 -13.37 1.95
CA THR A 217 8.77 -13.69 1.06
C THR A 217 7.48 -13.98 1.85
N PRO A 218 6.28 -13.87 1.23
CA PRO A 218 5.01 -13.98 1.96
C PRO A 218 4.76 -15.30 2.69
N GLU A 219 5.37 -16.41 2.28
CA GLU A 219 5.29 -17.70 2.97
C GLU A 219 6.04 -17.72 4.32
N LYS A 220 6.90 -16.73 4.58
CA LYS A 220 7.64 -16.59 5.84
C LYS A 220 6.85 -15.88 6.94
N VAL A 221 5.61 -15.48 6.65
CA VAL A 221 4.69 -14.97 7.67
C VAL A 221 4.51 -16.02 8.77
N LYS A 222 4.65 -15.59 10.02
CA LYS A 222 4.41 -16.43 11.20
C LYS A 222 3.03 -16.11 11.77
N GLU A 223 2.08 -17.00 11.52
CA GLU A 223 0.75 -16.90 12.16
C GLU A 223 0.87 -17.01 13.67
N HIS A 224 0.12 -16.17 14.39
CA HIS A 224 0.07 -16.18 15.84
C HIS A 224 -1.18 -15.44 16.33
N GLU A 225 -1.50 -15.58 17.62
CA GLU A 225 -2.58 -14.83 18.25
C GLU A 225 -2.08 -13.56 18.91
N VAL A 226 -2.89 -12.51 18.82
CA VAL A 226 -2.66 -11.23 19.51
C VAL A 226 -3.91 -10.86 20.30
N THR A 227 -3.71 -10.23 21.45
CA THR A 227 -4.80 -9.63 22.21
C THR A 227 -4.86 -8.13 21.91
N VAL A 228 -5.99 -7.69 21.36
CA VAL A 228 -6.22 -6.29 20.96
C VAL A 228 -7.18 -5.65 21.95
N PRO A 229 -6.83 -4.50 22.56
CA PRO A 229 -7.79 -3.73 23.34
C PRO A 229 -8.86 -3.17 22.39
N VAL A 230 -10.14 -3.39 22.73
CA VAL A 230 -11.29 -2.91 21.97
C VAL A 230 -12.34 -2.32 22.91
N GLU A 231 -13.01 -1.27 22.48
CA GLU A 231 -14.17 -0.68 23.17
C GLU A 231 -15.46 -1.46 22.82
N ALA A 232 -15.42 -2.78 22.96
CA ALA A 232 -16.55 -3.65 22.64
C ALA A 232 -16.53 -4.93 23.50
N SER A 233 -17.69 -5.55 23.67
CA SER A 233 -17.83 -6.86 24.35
C SER A 233 -18.87 -7.73 23.63
N GLY A 234 -18.73 -9.04 23.77
CA GLY A 234 -19.59 -10.03 23.12
C GLY A 234 -19.18 -10.34 21.68
N SER A 235 -20.13 -10.92 20.93
CA SER A 235 -19.89 -11.43 19.59
C SER A 235 -19.74 -10.32 18.56
N LEU A 236 -18.55 -10.24 17.96
CA LEU A 236 -18.19 -9.31 16.90
C LEU A 236 -18.11 -10.03 15.55
N SER A 237 -18.53 -9.34 14.49
CA SER A 237 -18.42 -9.86 13.13
C SER A 237 -16.98 -9.72 12.64
N ILE A 238 -16.44 -10.80 12.08
CA ILE A 238 -15.16 -10.83 11.39
C ILE A 238 -15.36 -11.35 9.97
N MET A 239 -14.70 -10.72 9.01
CA MET A 239 -14.72 -11.09 7.59
C MET A 239 -13.30 -11.35 7.12
N ASP A 240 -13.07 -12.49 6.50
CA ASP A 240 -11.78 -12.78 5.87
C ASP A 240 -11.59 -12.00 4.56
N LEU A 241 -10.39 -12.05 4.00
CA LEU A 241 -10.04 -11.39 2.75
C LEU A 241 -11.02 -11.67 1.59
N MET A 242 -11.55 -12.90 1.54
CA MET A 242 -12.38 -13.38 0.45
C MET A 242 -13.88 -13.19 0.71
N GLY A 243 -14.25 -12.60 1.85
CA GLY A 243 -15.62 -12.22 2.17
C GLY A 243 -16.37 -13.28 2.99
N LYS A 244 -15.70 -14.31 3.50
CA LYS A 244 -16.31 -15.27 4.41
C LYS A 244 -16.48 -14.59 5.77
N GLU A 245 -17.71 -14.56 6.25
CA GLU A 245 -18.04 -14.04 7.57
C GLU A 245 -17.98 -15.14 8.63
N SER A 246 -17.55 -14.75 9.83
CA SER A 246 -17.67 -15.53 11.06
C SER A 246 -17.81 -14.56 12.24
N ALA A 247 -17.73 -15.11 13.46
CA ALA A 247 -17.77 -14.33 14.69
C ALA A 247 -16.50 -14.53 15.51
N VAL A 248 -16.14 -13.51 16.27
CA VAL A 248 -15.08 -13.54 17.26
C VAL A 248 -15.57 -12.85 18.53
N GLU A 249 -15.24 -13.41 19.69
CA GLU A 249 -15.70 -12.88 20.98
C GLU A 249 -14.73 -11.85 21.54
N ALA A 250 -15.27 -10.70 21.94
CA ALA A 250 -14.56 -9.73 22.77
C ALA A 250 -14.95 -9.92 24.24
N VAL A 251 -13.97 -10.22 25.08
CA VAL A 251 -14.17 -10.48 26.51
C VAL A 251 -13.45 -9.41 27.32
N ASN A 252 -14.18 -8.69 28.17
CA ASN A 252 -13.65 -7.63 29.03
C ASN A 252 -12.87 -6.55 28.25
N GLY A 253 -13.41 -6.11 27.11
CA GLY A 253 -12.77 -5.10 26.25
C GLY A 253 -11.49 -5.59 25.55
N LYS A 254 -11.32 -6.90 25.41
CA LYS A 254 -10.17 -7.51 24.73
C LYS A 254 -10.64 -8.51 23.69
N LEU A 255 -10.03 -8.42 22.52
CA LEU A 255 -10.30 -9.28 21.38
C LEU A 255 -9.07 -10.14 21.09
N SER A 256 -9.22 -11.47 21.11
CA SER A 256 -8.16 -12.38 20.62
C SER A 256 -8.29 -12.53 19.11
N LEU A 257 -7.28 -12.13 18.36
CA LEU A 257 -7.22 -12.25 16.91
C LEU A 257 -6.08 -13.17 16.50
N LYS A 258 -6.39 -14.17 15.69
CA LYS A 258 -5.36 -14.95 14.98
C LYS A 258 -4.91 -14.14 13.76
N LEU A 259 -3.68 -13.62 13.80
CA LEU A 259 -3.06 -12.95 12.67
C LEU A 259 -2.47 -13.97 11.71
N SER A 260 -2.63 -13.70 10.42
CA SER A 260 -1.98 -14.40 9.32
C SER A 260 -1.50 -13.36 8.30
N GLY A 261 -0.95 -13.83 7.17
CA GLY A 261 -0.65 -12.94 6.06
C GLY A 261 -1.91 -12.37 5.41
N ALA A 262 -3.03 -13.09 5.43
CA ALA A 262 -4.26 -12.59 4.83
C ALA A 262 -4.86 -11.50 5.71
N PRO A 263 -5.13 -10.29 5.18
CA PRO A 263 -5.89 -9.29 5.93
C PRO A 263 -7.30 -9.77 6.26
N GLN A 264 -7.76 -9.43 7.46
CA GLN A 264 -9.13 -9.67 7.94
C GLN A 264 -9.73 -8.37 8.48
N TYR A 265 -11.06 -8.29 8.47
CA TYR A 265 -11.82 -7.12 8.86
C TYR A 265 -12.68 -7.44 10.09
N VAL A 266 -12.56 -6.68 11.17
CA VAL A 266 -13.42 -6.83 12.36
C VAL A 266 -14.33 -5.61 12.48
N THR A 267 -15.63 -5.83 12.66
CA THR A 267 -16.57 -4.75 12.95
C THR A 267 -16.74 -4.60 14.46
N LEU A 268 -16.21 -3.50 15.00
CA LEU A 268 -16.39 -3.11 16.39
C LEU A 268 -17.68 -2.27 16.45
N LYS A 269 -18.82 -2.93 16.70
CA LYS A 269 -20.11 -2.22 16.83
C LYS A 269 -19.99 -1.17 17.95
N ARG A 270 -20.69 -0.04 17.78
CA ARG A 270 -20.92 0.92 18.87
C ARG A 270 -21.82 0.31 19.93
#